data_AF-A0A1H5PX20-F1
#
_entry.id   AF-A0A1H5PX20-F1
#
_cell.length_a   1.000
_cell.length_b   1.000
_cell.length_c   1.000
_cell.angle_alpha   90.00
_cell.angle_beta   90.00
_cell.angle_gamma   90.00
#
_symmetry.space_group_name_H-M   'P 1'
#
loop_
_entity.id
_entity.type
_entity.pdbx_description
1 polymer ?
#
loop_
_entity_poly.entity_id
_entity_poly.type
_entity_poly.pdbx_seq_one_letter_code
_entity_poly.pdbx_strand_id
1 'polypeptide(L)'
;MAHKKGASSSKNGRDSNAQRLGVKRFGGQLVNAGEIIVRQRGTHFHPGDNVGRGKDDTLFATSAGAVEFGVKRGRKVVNIVVPAGE
;
A
#
# COMPACT_ATOMS: atom_id res chain seq x y z
N MET A 1 48.66 -26.44 23.49
CA MET A 1 47.30 -26.30 22.93
C MET A 1 46.90 -24.83 23.01
N ALA A 2 46.93 -24.12 21.88
CA ALA A 2 46.56 -22.71 21.83
C ALA A 2 45.10 -22.61 21.36
N HIS A 3 44.19 -22.43 22.31
CA HIS A 3 42.81 -22.07 21.98
C HIS A 3 42.80 -20.64 21.47
N LYS A 4 42.56 -20.45 20.17
CA LYS A 4 41.88 -19.23 19.72
C LYS A 4 40.39 -19.56 19.62
N LYS A 5 39.65 -19.10 20.64
CA LYS A 5 38.19 -19.07 20.65
C LYS A 5 37.72 -18.43 19.34
N GLY A 6 36.87 -19.16 18.60
CA GLY A 6 36.50 -18.85 17.23
C GLY A 6 36.15 -17.39 16.98
N ALA A 7 36.79 -16.79 15.98
CA ALA A 7 36.36 -15.50 15.44
C ALA A 7 35.32 -15.77 14.35
N SER A 8 34.04 -15.68 14.71
CA SER A 8 32.94 -15.74 13.73
C SER A 8 32.86 -14.39 13.01
N SER A 9 33.05 -14.38 11.69
CA SER A 9 32.85 -13.18 10.85
C SER A 9 31.42 -13.18 10.33
N SER A 10 30.64 -12.15 10.62
CA SER A 10 29.32 -11.98 10.00
C SER A 10 29.48 -11.58 8.53
N LYS A 11 28.94 -12.40 7.62
CA LYS A 11 28.85 -12.11 6.18
C LYS A 11 27.55 -11.37 5.80
N ASN A 12 26.69 -11.11 6.79
CA ASN A 12 25.37 -10.53 6.62
C ASN A 12 25.40 -9.08 7.13
N GLY A 13 25.30 -8.12 6.20
CA GLY A 13 25.26 -6.68 6.50
C GLY A 13 24.69 -5.84 5.35
N ARG A 14 24.08 -6.49 4.36
CA ARG A 14 23.46 -5.82 3.21
C ARG A 14 21.95 -5.86 3.40
N ASP A 15 21.34 -4.70 3.39
CA ASP A 15 19.90 -4.53 3.26
C ASP A 15 19.62 -3.45 2.21
N SER A 16 18.43 -3.50 1.63
CA SER A 16 17.97 -2.55 0.63
C SER A 16 17.36 -1.32 1.30
N ASN A 17 17.37 -0.18 0.60
CA ASN A 17 16.66 1.01 1.08
C ASN A 17 15.14 0.77 1.16
N ALA A 18 14.52 1.36 2.18
CA ALA A 18 13.06 1.32 2.34
C ALA A 18 12.33 2.01 1.17
N GLN A 19 11.31 1.35 0.63
CA GLN A 19 10.56 1.79 -0.56
C GLN A 19 9.34 2.66 -0.23
N ARG A 20 9.14 3.02 1.05
CA ARG A 20 8.01 3.84 1.53
C ARG A 20 6.64 3.32 1.04
N LEU A 21 6.46 2.01 1.04
CA LEU A 21 5.17 1.36 0.76
C LEU A 21 4.15 1.69 1.86
N GLY A 22 2.89 1.37 1.63
CA GLY A 22 1.80 1.52 2.57
C GLY A 22 0.70 2.46 2.08
N VAL A 23 -0.30 2.61 2.95
CA VAL A 23 -1.46 3.48 2.76
C VAL A 23 -1.03 4.95 2.82
N LYS A 24 -1.53 5.76 1.88
CA LYS A 24 -1.26 7.19 1.75
C LYS A 24 -2.50 8.04 2.07
N ARG A 25 -3.69 7.48 1.86
CA ARG A 25 -4.97 8.08 2.21
C ARG A 25 -5.79 7.08 3.01
N PHE A 26 -6.28 7.52 4.17
CA PHE A 26 -7.05 6.71 5.10
C PHE A 26 -8.55 6.89 4.89
N GLY A 27 -9.35 6.02 5.52
CA GLY A 27 -10.81 6.07 5.40
C GLY A 27 -11.38 7.43 5.82
N GLY A 28 -12.35 7.93 5.07
CA GLY A 28 -13.01 9.22 5.29
C GLY A 28 -12.25 10.44 4.76
N GLN A 29 -11.02 10.27 4.26
CA GLN A 29 -10.28 11.38 3.66
C GLN A 29 -10.78 11.67 2.24
N LEU A 30 -10.93 12.96 1.93
CA LEU A 30 -11.22 13.43 0.58
C LEU A 30 -9.97 13.30 -0.30
N VAL A 31 -10.18 12.79 -1.51
CA VAL A 31 -9.16 12.62 -2.54
C VAL A 31 -9.66 13.15 -3.87
N ASN A 32 -8.74 13.67 -4.67
CA ASN A 32 -8.99 14.07 -6.05
C ASN A 32 -8.85 12.89 -7.01
N ALA A 33 -9.39 13.04 -8.22
CA ALA A 33 -9.11 12.08 -9.29
C ALA A 33 -7.60 12.01 -9.59
N GLY A 34 -7.07 10.80 -9.76
CA GLY A 34 -5.65 10.51 -9.98
C GLY A 34 -4.81 10.40 -8.72
N GLU A 35 -5.34 10.68 -7.54
CA GLU A 35 -4.57 10.69 -6.30
C GLU A 35 -4.23 9.27 -5.80
N ILE A 36 -3.02 9.09 -5.26
CA ILE A 36 -2.54 7.78 -4.80
C ILE A 36 -3.12 7.46 -3.42
N ILE A 37 -3.77 6.29 -3.31
CA ILE A 37 -4.39 5.82 -2.07
C ILE A 37 -3.45 4.84 -1.34
N VAL A 38 -2.88 3.86 -2.06
CA VAL A 38 -2.01 2.84 -1.47
C VAL A 38 -0.86 2.51 -2.43
N ARG A 39 0.38 2.57 -1.95
CA ARG A 39 1.54 1.98 -2.65
C ARG A 39 1.83 0.60 -2.06
N GLN A 40 1.75 -0.45 -2.85
CA GLN A 40 1.90 -1.82 -2.36
C GLN A 40 2.78 -2.66 -3.29
N ARG A 41 3.11 -3.87 -2.87
CA ARG A 41 3.74 -4.91 -3.69
C ARG A 41 2.82 -6.11 -3.65
N GLY A 42 2.30 -6.51 -4.81
CA GLY A 42 1.15 -7.39 -4.87
C GLY A 42 -0.13 -6.68 -4.39
N THR A 43 -1.26 -7.37 -4.53
CA THR A 43 -2.58 -6.83 -4.17
C THR A 43 -3.01 -7.26 -2.77
N HIS A 44 -2.44 -6.63 -1.75
CA HIS A 44 -2.97 -6.77 -0.38
C HIS A 44 -4.33 -6.08 -0.26
N PHE A 45 -4.46 -4.89 -0.87
CA PHE A 45 -5.73 -4.24 -1.14
C PHE A 45 -6.07 -4.36 -2.62
N HIS A 46 -7.34 -4.60 -2.90
CA HIS A 46 -7.86 -4.73 -4.26
C HIS A 46 -8.62 -3.45 -4.65
N PRO A 47 -8.61 -3.08 -5.95
CA PRO A 47 -9.45 -1.99 -6.43
C PRO A 47 -10.92 -2.36 -6.27
N GLY A 48 -11.68 -1.44 -5.69
CA GLY A 48 -13.13 -1.49 -5.67
C GLY A 48 -13.71 -0.38 -6.54
N ASP A 49 -14.79 0.24 -6.09
CA ASP A 49 -15.50 1.24 -6.89
C ASP A 49 -14.69 2.55 -6.97
N ASN A 50 -14.57 3.11 -8.18
CA ASN A 50 -13.81 4.34 -8.47
C ASN A 50 -12.31 4.29 -8.11
N VAL A 51 -11.72 3.09 -8.08
CA VAL A 51 -10.29 2.90 -7.81
C VAL A 51 -9.63 2.10 -8.94
N GLY A 52 -8.54 2.65 -9.49
CA GLY A 52 -7.71 2.01 -10.48
C GLY A 52 -6.51 1.31 -9.87
N ARG A 53 -5.95 0.32 -10.58
CA ARG A 53 -4.70 -0.35 -10.23
C ARG A 53 -3.63 -0.04 -11.27
N GLY A 54 -2.50 0.50 -10.82
CA GLY A 54 -1.32 0.74 -11.65
C GLY A 54 -0.53 -0.53 -11.97
N LYS A 55 0.47 -0.41 -12.85
CA LYS A 55 1.36 -1.52 -13.23
C LYS A 55 2.16 -2.07 -12.04
N ASP A 56 2.47 -1.24 -11.05
CA ASP A 56 3.22 -1.60 -9.84
C ASP A 56 2.31 -1.96 -8.65
N ASP A 57 1.05 -2.30 -8.91
CA ASP A 57 -0.01 -2.58 -7.93
C ASP A 57 -0.47 -1.39 -7.08
N THR A 58 0.03 -0.18 -7.33
CA THR A 58 -0.43 1.04 -6.67
C THR A 58 -1.91 1.28 -6.95
N LEU A 59 -2.69 1.59 -5.91
CA LEU A 59 -4.09 1.97 -6.03
C LEU A 59 -4.22 3.49 -6.10
N PHE A 60 -4.99 3.98 -7.05
CA PHE A 60 -5.24 5.40 -7.27
C PHE A 60 -6.73 5.68 -7.51
N ALA A 61 -7.14 6.90 -7.20
CA ALA A 61 -8.51 7.37 -7.39
C ALA A 61 -8.83 7.59 -8.88
N THR A 62 -9.96 7.10 -9.38
CA THR A 62 -10.43 7.47 -10.74
C THR A 62 -11.39 8.65 -10.72
N SER A 63 -12.04 8.90 -9.59
CA SER A 63 -12.92 10.05 -9.36
C SER A 63 -12.60 10.72 -8.02
N ALA A 64 -13.00 11.98 -7.86
CA ALA A 64 -12.93 12.65 -6.57
C ALA A 64 -14.00 12.09 -5.61
N GLY A 65 -13.69 12.08 -4.31
CA GLY A 65 -14.62 11.63 -3.27
C GLY A 65 -13.91 11.25 -1.98
N ALA A 66 -14.58 10.52 -1.10
CA ALA A 66 -14.03 10.04 0.16
C ALA A 66 -13.56 8.59 0.05
N VAL A 67 -12.38 8.28 0.60
CA VAL A 67 -11.84 6.91 0.63
C VAL A 67 -12.62 6.04 1.61
N GLU A 68 -13.01 4.85 1.18
CA GLU A 68 -13.64 3.84 2.03
C GLU A 68 -12.89 2.51 1.92
N PHE A 69 -12.53 1.92 3.05
CA PHE A 69 -11.94 0.59 3.11
C PHE A 69 -13.04 -0.43 3.44
N GLY A 70 -13.10 -1.51 2.67
CA GLY A 70 -14.12 -2.54 2.84
C GLY A 70 -13.59 -3.95 2.61
N VAL A 71 -14.49 -4.92 2.70
CA VAL A 71 -14.21 -6.32 2.37
C VAL A 71 -15.25 -6.82 1.38
N LYS A 72 -14.80 -7.34 0.23
CA LYS A 72 -15.66 -7.92 -0.81
C LYS A 72 -15.19 -9.32 -1.13
N ARG A 73 -16.06 -10.31 -0.97
CA ARG A 73 -15.76 -11.74 -1.22
C ARG A 73 -14.48 -12.22 -0.51
N GLY A 74 -14.30 -11.83 0.76
CA GLY A 74 -13.13 -12.19 1.56
C GLY A 74 -11.83 -11.43 1.23
N ARG A 75 -11.86 -10.45 0.32
CA ARG A 75 -10.70 -9.63 -0.04
C ARG A 75 -10.87 -8.19 0.46
N LYS A 76 -9.79 -7.61 0.98
CA LYS A 76 -9.76 -6.19 1.35
C LYS A 76 -9.81 -5.35 0.07
N VAL A 77 -10.78 -4.44 -0.02
CA VAL A 77 -11.01 -3.55 -1.16
C VAL A 77 -10.95 -2.10 -0.71
N VAL A 78 -10.58 -1.22 -1.64
CA VAL A 78 -10.65 0.23 -1.45
C VAL A 78 -11.63 0.80 -2.47
N ASN A 79 -12.59 1.58 -1.99
CA ASN A 79 -13.56 2.29 -2.78
C ASN A 79 -13.38 3.80 -2.62
N ILE A 80 -13.89 4.56 -3.57
CA ILE A 80 -14.14 5.99 -3.40
C ILE A 80 -15.64 6.24 -3.51
N VAL A 81 -16.20 6.75 -2.42
CA VAL A 81 -17.59 7.15 -2.32
C VAL A 81 -17.68 8.61 -2.72
N VAL A 82 -18.49 8.92 -3.72
CA VAL A 82 -18.79 10.30 -4.08
C VAL A 82 -19.69 10.87 -2.99
N PRO A 83 -19.28 11.92 -2.26
CA PRO A 83 -20.15 12.54 -1.27
C PRO A 83 -21.40 13.06 -1.98
N ALA A 84 -22.58 12.70 -1.49
CA ALA A 84 -23.84 13.19 -2.03
C ALA A 84 -24.02 14.66 -1.60
N GLY A 85 -24.07 15.57 -2.59
CA GLY A 85 -24.34 17.00 -2.42
C GLY A 85 -23.08 17.83 -2.68
N GLU A 86 -23.03 18.69 -3.70
CA GLU A 86 -24.10 19.46 -4.37
C GLU A 86 -24.67 18.85 -5.66
#